data_AF-A0A923UYE0-F1
#
_entry.id   AF-A0A923UYE0-F1
#
_cell.length_a   1.000
_cell.length_b   1.000
_cell.length_c   1.000
_cell.angle_alpha   90.00
_cell.angle_beta   90.00
_cell.angle_gamma   90.00
#
_symmetry.space_group_name_H-M   'P 1'
#
loop_
_entity.id
_entity.type
_entity.pdbx_description
1 polymer ?
#
loop_
_entity_poly.entity_id
_entity_poly.type
_entity_poly.pdbx_seq_one_letter_code
_entity_poly.pdbx_strand_id
1 'polypeptide(L)'
;MDSADSLPDAKRNHLWRGTVWQTDPELHPLGPRHSAEVYCCEESNGYAVWYVRKLPHADQRAAAGIDNGDYLLEYFGRHQRDDAITSAVLAANGAASPELQIAALDALAKGSSARKV
;
A
#
# COMPACT_ATOMS: atom_id res chain seq x y z
N MET A 1 28.69 16.16 -5.28
CA MET A 1 27.43 16.65 -4.69
C MET A 1 26.61 15.42 -4.39
N ASP A 2 26.78 14.91 -3.17
CA ASP A 2 26.01 13.84 -2.58
C ASP A 2 24.56 14.29 -2.39
N SER A 3 23.63 13.66 -3.11
CA SER A 3 22.21 13.75 -2.81
C SER A 3 21.84 12.56 -1.93
N ALA A 4 21.89 12.78 -0.63
CA ALA A 4 21.21 11.94 0.34
C ALA A 4 19.70 12.27 0.28
N ASP A 5 18.87 11.34 -0.22
CA ASP A 5 17.67 10.90 0.50
C ASP A 5 16.93 9.81 -0.28
N SER A 6 17.14 8.57 0.14
CA SER A 6 16.07 7.58 0.28
C SER A 6 16.71 6.46 1.07
N LEU A 7 16.39 6.39 2.37
CA LEU A 7 16.61 5.16 3.14
C LEU A 7 16.21 3.99 2.24
N PRO A 8 17.09 3.01 2.01
CA PRO A 8 16.76 1.93 1.11
C PRO A 8 15.51 1.25 1.67
N ASP A 9 14.56 0.90 0.80
CA ASP A 9 13.42 -0.01 1.02
C ASP A 9 13.83 -1.36 1.70
N ALA A 10 15.12 -1.54 2.01
CA ALA A 10 15.81 -2.71 2.54
C ALA A 10 15.65 -2.94 4.06
N LYS A 11 14.70 -2.31 4.77
CA LYS A 11 14.47 -2.62 6.21
C LYS A 11 13.02 -2.85 6.62
N ARG A 12 12.06 -2.94 5.70
CA ARG A 12 10.78 -3.61 5.99
C ARG A 12 10.87 -5.03 5.47
N ASN A 13 10.98 -6.00 6.36
CA ASN A 13 11.00 -7.42 5.99
C ASN A 13 9.59 -7.81 5.54
N HIS A 14 9.26 -7.50 4.27
CA HIS A 14 7.97 -7.81 3.70
C HIS A 14 7.84 -9.34 3.58
N LEU A 15 6.89 -9.90 4.32
CA LEU A 15 6.50 -11.30 4.16
C LEU A 15 5.81 -11.52 2.82
N TRP A 16 5.12 -10.49 2.34
CA TRP A 16 4.44 -10.46 1.05
C TRP A 16 4.23 -9.01 0.59
N ARG A 17 4.28 -8.75 -0.73
CA ARG A 17 3.99 -7.44 -1.34
C ARG A 17 3.32 -7.65 -2.69
N GLY A 18 2.30 -6.86 -2.98
CA GLY A 18 1.58 -6.85 -4.25
C GLY A 18 1.35 -5.43 -4.74
N THR A 19 1.70 -5.18 -6.00
CA THR A 19 1.40 -3.91 -6.68
C THR A 19 -0.02 -3.97 -7.23
N VAL A 20 -0.88 -3.06 -6.79
CA VAL A 20 -2.24 -2.89 -7.32
C VAL A 20 -2.20 -2.08 -8.61
N TRP A 21 -1.39 -1.01 -8.61
CA TRP A 21 -1.19 -0.15 -9.78
C TRP A 21 0.14 0.58 -9.67
N GLN A 22 0.74 0.88 -10.82
CA GLN A 22 1.86 1.81 -10.90
C GLN A 22 1.85 2.54 -12.25
N THR A 23 2.45 3.72 -12.28
CA THR A 23 2.70 4.42 -13.56
C THR A 23 3.64 3.58 -14.41
N ASP A 24 3.32 3.44 -15.70
CA ASP A 24 4.17 2.75 -16.64
C ASP A 24 5.48 3.55 -16.85
N PRO A 25 6.64 2.99 -16.48
CA PRO A 25 7.92 3.66 -16.62
C PRO A 25 8.35 3.84 -18.09
N GLU A 26 7.83 3.06 -19.03
CA GLU A 26 8.14 3.22 -20.45
C GLU A 26 7.39 4.40 -21.06
N LEU A 27 6.15 4.64 -20.61
CA LEU A 27 5.32 5.75 -21.05
C LEU A 27 5.70 7.07 -20.35
N HIS A 28 6.22 6.99 -19.13
CA HIS A 28 6.62 8.15 -18.33
C HIS A 28 8.03 7.99 -17.74
N PRO A 29 9.07 7.93 -18.59
CA PRO A 29 10.44 7.60 -18.17
C PRO A 29 11.08 8.63 -17.23
N LEU A 30 10.60 9.88 -17.27
CA LEU A 30 11.04 10.99 -16.41
C LEU A 30 9.93 11.50 -15.48
N GLY A 31 8.79 10.80 -15.43
CA GLY A 31 7.63 11.19 -14.64
C GLY A 31 7.75 10.81 -13.16
N PRO A 32 6.96 11.44 -12.27
CA PRO A 32 6.86 11.00 -10.89
C PRO A 32 6.36 9.55 -10.83
N ARG A 33 7.04 8.72 -10.02
CA ARG A 33 6.63 7.33 -9.79
C ARG A 33 5.43 7.29 -8.85
N HIS A 34 4.25 7.11 -9.43
CA HIS A 34 3.02 6.87 -8.68
C HIS A 34 2.74 5.37 -8.60
N SER A 35 2.29 4.92 -7.44
CA SER A 35 1.88 3.54 -7.21
C SER A 35 0.82 3.42 -6.13
N ALA A 36 0.10 2.31 -6.18
CA ALA A 36 -0.79 1.82 -5.15
C ALA A 36 -0.38 0.37 -4.88
N GLU A 37 -0.10 0.05 -3.62
CA GLU A 37 0.51 -1.24 -3.26
C GLU A 37 -0.01 -1.71 -1.91
N VAL A 38 -0.03 -3.02 -1.72
CA VAL A 38 -0.33 -3.65 -0.44
C VAL A 38 0.86 -4.50 -0.04
N TYR A 39 1.23 -4.47 1.23
CA TYR A 39 2.25 -5.39 1.75
C TYR A 39 1.91 -5.87 3.16
N CYS A 40 2.46 -7.04 3.48
CA CYS A 40 2.45 -7.62 4.81
C CYS A 40 3.89 -7.63 5.35
N CYS A 41 4.10 -7.15 6.57
CA CYS A 41 5.39 -7.23 7.26
C CYS A 41 5.27 -7.83 8.66
N GLU A 42 6.37 -8.35 9.16
CA GLU A 42 6.52 -8.73 10.56
C GLU A 42 6.84 -7.49 11.40
N GLU A 43 6.15 -7.38 12.55
CA GLU A 43 6.31 -6.33 13.55
C GLU A 43 6.64 -6.98 14.90
N SER A 44 7.16 -6.21 15.87
CA SER A 44 7.64 -6.77 17.16
C SER A 44 6.62 -7.63 17.93
N ASN A 45 5.32 -7.43 17.70
CA ASN A 45 4.24 -8.13 18.41
C ASN A 45 3.30 -8.94 17.48
N GLY A 46 3.60 -9.05 16.19
CA GLY A 46 2.62 -9.57 15.23
C GLY A 46 2.95 -9.26 13.78
N TYR A 47 1.92 -9.15 12.95
CA TYR A 47 2.03 -8.88 11.54
C TYR A 47 1.09 -7.75 11.14
N ALA A 48 1.54 -6.86 10.26
CA ALA A 48 0.77 -5.71 9.81
C ALA A 48 0.56 -5.75 8.31
N VAL A 49 -0.67 -5.48 7.88
CA VAL A 49 -1.05 -5.33 6.48
C VAL A 49 -1.23 -3.86 6.19
N TRP A 50 -0.44 -3.35 5.25
CA TRP A 50 -0.37 -1.94 4.91
C TRP A 50 -0.80 -1.71 3.47
N TYR A 51 -1.50 -0.59 3.26
CA TYR A 51 -1.79 -0.02 1.96
C TYR A 51 -0.94 1.23 1.76
N VAL A 52 -0.07 1.22 0.75
CA VAL A 52 0.75 2.37 0.35
C VAL A 52 0.10 3.03 -0.85
N ARG A 53 -0.13 4.32 -0.71
CA ARG A 53 -0.80 5.12 -1.72
C ARG A 53 0.03 6.32 -2.12
N LYS A 54 0.40 6.36 -3.39
CA LYS A 54 1.11 7.47 -4.02
C LYS A 54 0.48 7.71 -5.40
N LEU A 55 -0.63 8.44 -5.44
CA LEU A 55 -1.34 8.77 -6.69
C LEU A 55 -1.04 10.21 -7.16
N PRO A 56 -1.19 10.50 -8.46
CA PRO A 56 -1.16 11.86 -8.98
C PRO A 56 -2.16 12.78 -8.28
N HIS A 57 -1.87 14.08 -8.30
CA HIS A 57 -2.85 15.08 -7.84
C HIS A 57 -4.08 15.06 -8.74
N ALA A 58 -5.28 14.98 -8.15
CA ALA A 58 -6.56 14.84 -8.84
C ALA A 58 -6.74 13.55 -9.66
N ASP A 59 -6.05 12.46 -9.29
CA ASP A 59 -6.30 11.14 -9.89
C ASP A 59 -7.76 10.69 -9.68
N GLN A 60 -8.44 10.26 -10.74
CA GLN A 60 -9.85 9.87 -10.67
C GLN A 60 -10.11 8.59 -9.85
N ARG A 61 -9.07 7.80 -9.59
CA ARG A 61 -9.14 6.61 -8.74
C ARG A 61 -9.14 6.96 -7.27
N ALA A 62 -8.72 8.19 -6.92
CA ALA A 62 -8.67 8.67 -5.56
C ALA A 62 -10.08 8.88 -5.00
N ALA A 63 -10.37 8.27 -3.85
CA ALA A 63 -11.52 8.69 -3.07
C ALA A 63 -11.26 10.08 -2.46
N ALA A 64 -12.28 10.95 -2.48
CA ALA A 64 -12.18 12.28 -1.87
C ALA A 64 -11.82 12.20 -0.38
N GLY A 65 -10.86 13.00 0.08
CA GLY A 65 -10.43 13.05 1.48
C GLY A 65 -9.43 11.98 1.91
N ILE A 66 -8.84 11.23 0.97
CA ILE A 66 -7.68 10.35 1.23
C ILE A 66 -6.45 10.91 0.52
N ASP A 67 -5.45 11.25 1.32
CA ASP A 67 -4.16 11.73 0.86
C ASP A 67 -3.24 10.56 0.43
N ASN A 68 -2.09 10.92 -0.12
CA ASN A 68 -0.99 9.95 -0.24
C ASN A 68 -0.39 9.65 1.14
N GLY A 69 0.02 8.40 1.35
CA GLY A 69 0.57 7.91 2.61
C GLY A 69 0.54 6.39 2.74
N ASP A 70 0.99 5.91 3.90
CA ASP A 70 0.91 4.51 4.31
C ASP A 70 -0.26 4.35 5.29
N TYR A 71 -1.15 3.42 5.02
CA TYR A 71 -2.37 3.17 5.78
C TYR A 71 -2.36 1.75 6.34
N LEU A 72 -2.43 1.60 7.66
CA LEU A 72 -2.58 0.29 8.29
C LEU A 72 -3.99 -0.22 8.03
N LEU A 73 -4.13 -1.28 7.24
CA LEU A 73 -5.43 -1.91 6.98
C LEU A 73 -5.85 -2.78 8.14
N GLU A 74 -4.94 -3.65 8.59
CA GLU A 74 -5.23 -4.69 9.58
C GLU A 74 -3.95 -5.12 10.33
N TYR A 75 -4.12 -5.57 11.58
CA TYR A 75 -3.05 -6.10 12.41
C TYR A 75 -3.41 -7.48 12.94
N PHE A 76 -2.46 -8.40 12.88
CA PHE A 76 -2.60 -9.80 13.25
C PHE A 76 -1.65 -10.16 14.38
N GLY A 77 -2.07 -11.06 15.27
CA GLY A 77 -1.20 -11.53 16.35
C GLY A 77 0.00 -12.34 15.85
N ARG A 78 1.04 -12.46 16.69
CA ARG A 78 2.29 -13.20 16.39
C ARG A 78 2.15 -14.64 15.87
N HIS A 79 1.01 -15.29 16.10
CA HIS A 79 0.73 -16.67 15.66
C HIS A 79 -0.14 -16.74 14.39
N GLN A 80 -0.50 -15.61 13.81
CA GLN A 80 -1.45 -15.49 12.69
C GLN A 80 -0.76 -15.06 11.40
N ARG A 81 0.43 -15.61 11.13
CA ARG A 81 1.25 -15.24 9.97
C ARG A 81 0.50 -15.46 8.65
N ASP A 82 -0.07 -16.63 8.48
CA ASP A 82 -0.69 -17.02 7.22
C ASP A 82 -2.02 -16.29 7.00
N ASP A 83 -2.75 -15.97 8.07
CA ASP A 83 -3.93 -15.11 8.03
C ASP A 83 -3.55 -13.70 7.54
N ALA A 84 -2.45 -13.14 8.05
CA ALA A 84 -1.96 -11.82 7.65
C ALA A 84 -1.56 -11.78 6.16
N ILE A 85 -0.83 -12.81 5.70
CA ILE A 85 -0.47 -12.94 4.29
C ILE A 85 -1.72 -13.08 3.43
N THR A 86 -2.68 -13.91 3.85
CA THR A 86 -3.94 -14.12 3.12
C THR A 86 -4.74 -12.82 3.02
N SER A 87 -4.86 -12.06 4.12
CA SER A 87 -5.52 -10.75 4.12
C SER A 87 -4.83 -9.78 3.15
N ALA A 88 -3.49 -9.72 3.15
CA ALA A 88 -2.75 -8.87 2.21
C ALA A 88 -2.97 -9.27 0.75
N VAL A 89 -2.96 -10.56 0.43
CA VAL A 89 -3.22 -11.08 -0.93
C VAL A 89 -4.62 -10.70 -1.39
N LEU A 90 -5.63 -10.92 -0.54
CA LEU A 90 -7.02 -10.59 -0.84
C LEU A 90 -7.22 -9.08 -0.98
N ALA A 91 -6.60 -8.28 -0.11
CA ALA A 91 -6.67 -6.82 -0.17
C ALA A 91 -6.04 -6.26 -1.45
N ALA A 92 -5.04 -6.92 -2.04
CA ALA A 92 -4.44 -6.46 -3.29
C ALA A 92 -5.19 -6.91 -4.56
N ASN A 93 -5.98 -7.99 -4.48
CA ASN A 93 -6.56 -8.68 -5.65
C ASN A 93 -8.10 -8.84 -5.57
N GLY A 94 -8.76 -8.12 -4.67
CA GLY A 94 -10.19 -8.28 -4.38
C GLY A 94 -11.14 -7.71 -5.46
N ALA A 95 -10.66 -6.89 -6.38
CA ALA A 95 -11.46 -6.21 -7.38
C ALA A 95 -10.99 -6.45 -8.82
N ALA A 96 -11.92 -6.32 -9.77
CA ALA A 96 -11.70 -6.63 -11.18
C ALA A 96 -10.84 -5.60 -11.94
N SER A 97 -10.65 -4.39 -11.38
CA SER A 97 -9.82 -3.36 -11.97
C SER A 97 -9.05 -2.57 -10.90
N PRO A 98 -7.91 -1.95 -11.26
CA PRO A 98 -7.14 -1.13 -10.33
C PRO A 98 -7.93 0.05 -9.75
N GLU A 99 -8.81 0.66 -10.52
CA GLU A 99 -9.67 1.77 -10.09
C GLU A 99 -10.59 1.33 -8.94
N LEU A 100 -11.28 0.19 -9.12
CA LEU A 100 -12.16 -0.38 -8.11
C LEU A 100 -11.37 -0.87 -6.89
N GLN A 101 -10.18 -1.43 -7.11
CA GLN A 101 -9.31 -1.89 -6.04
C GLN A 101 -8.82 -0.74 -5.17
N ILE A 102 -8.36 0.36 -5.79
CA ILE A 102 -7.92 1.57 -5.07
C ILE A 102 -9.09 2.19 -4.32
N ALA A 103 -10.28 2.29 -4.92
CA ALA A 103 -11.46 2.81 -4.23
C ALA A 103 -11.86 1.97 -3.00
N ALA A 104 -11.77 0.64 -3.10
CA ALA A 104 -12.02 -0.25 -1.98
C ALA A 104 -10.98 -0.09 -0.86
N LEU A 105 -9.70 0.02 -1.21
CA LEU A 105 -8.60 0.26 -0.26
C LEU A 105 -8.72 1.64 0.41
N ASP A 106 -9.07 2.67 -0.35
CA ASP A 106 -9.35 4.01 0.18
C ASP A 106 -10.54 3.98 1.16
N ALA A 107 -11.57 3.18 0.88
CA ALA A 107 -12.71 3.01 1.80
C ALA A 107 -12.30 2.32 3.10
N LEU A 108 -11.45 1.29 3.04
CA LEU A 108 -10.88 0.64 4.23
C LEU A 108 -10.01 1.62 5.02
N ALA A 109 -9.19 2.41 4.34
CA ALA A 109 -8.36 3.44 4.96
C ALA A 109 -9.19 4.55 5.64
N LYS A 110 -10.38 4.88 5.12
CA LYS A 110 -11.32 5.82 5.77
C LYS A 110 -12.03 5.22 6.98
N GLY A 111 -12.42 3.96 6.88
CA GLY A 111 -13.29 3.29 7.86
C GLY A 111 -12.54 2.66 9.02
N SER A 112 -11.31 2.20 8.80
CA SER A 112 -10.46 1.72 9.88
C SER A 112 -9.93 2.88 10.70
N SER A 113 -9.60 2.60 11.96
CA SER A 113 -8.62 3.37 12.76
C SER A 113 -7.21 3.35 12.14
N ALA A 114 -7.11 3.18 10.81
CA ALA A 114 -5.94 3.17 9.97
C ALA A 114 -5.21 4.48 10.21
N ARG A 115 -4.19 4.41 11.07
CA ARG A 115 -3.38 5.57 11.38
C ARG A 115 -2.50 5.80 10.18
N LYS A 116 -2.68 6.96 9.52
CA LYS A 116 -1.64 7.51 8.66
C LYS A 116 -0.41 7.71 9.55
N VAL A 117 0.69 7.04 9.22
CA VAL A 117 1.97 7.16 9.94
C VAL A 117 2.94 7.98 9.10
#